data_AF-A0A7J2YMX4-F1
#
_entry.id   AF-A0A7J2YMX4-F1
#
_cell.length_a   1.000
_cell.length_b   1.000
_cell.length_c   1.000
_cell.angle_alpha   90.00
_cell.angle_beta   90.00
_cell.angle_gamma   90.00
#
_symmetry.space_group_name_H-M   'P 1'
#
loop_
_entity.id
_entity.type
_entity.pdbx_description
1 polymer ?
#
loop_
_entity_poly.entity_id
_entity_poly.type
_entity_poly.pdbx_seq_one_letter_code
_entity_poly.pdbx_strand_id
1 'polypeptide(L)'
;FLIDLSGSMILNIEAVKEALLKLHTDAYRFRDRVGIVVLKGLGAIVVQHPITNLRVVANKLVNLHVSGFTPLATGMLKAWEILKEAKKRDPSTVPIMVIVTDGSANVPLKRSLETGEVRQIEEVQIIVREYEDIAVRDVMSVSKMIKRDGINTVVINTNPRIFGRESYGRAVTGVIASLTNGSHHVVGRLTTKEEMIEKIIEQIREDERSIVYEKMLS
;
A
#
# COMPACT_ATOMS: atom_id res chain seq x y z
N PHE A 1 4.57 5.04 1.36
CA PHE A 1 3.32 4.44 1.87
C PHE A 1 2.22 4.53 0.83
N LEU A 2 1.57 3.41 0.57
CA LEU A 2 0.31 3.29 -0.16
C LEU A 2 -0.76 2.88 0.85
N ILE A 3 -1.74 3.73 1.10
CA ILE A 3 -2.74 3.54 2.16
C ILE A 3 -4.11 3.37 1.54
N ASP A 4 -4.81 2.32 1.95
CA ASP A 4 -6.20 2.11 1.61
C ASP A 4 -7.12 2.97 2.48
N LEU A 5 -7.97 3.78 1.84
CA LEU A 5 -9.02 4.57 2.49
C LEU A 5 -10.42 4.07 2.10
N SER A 6 -10.56 2.83 1.63
CA SER A 6 -11.86 2.25 1.28
C SER A 6 -12.75 2.03 2.51
N GLY A 7 -14.06 1.85 2.27
CA GLY A 7 -15.06 1.68 3.33
C GLY A 7 -14.72 0.61 4.38
N SER A 8 -14.10 -0.49 3.96
CA SER A 8 -13.71 -1.60 4.85
C SER A 8 -12.60 -1.22 5.85
N MET A 9 -11.88 -0.12 5.61
CA MET A 9 -10.82 0.38 6.47
C MET A 9 -11.33 1.25 7.62
N ILE A 10 -12.63 1.54 7.71
CA ILE A 10 -13.18 2.49 8.68
C ILE A 10 -12.80 2.21 10.14
N LEU A 11 -12.71 0.94 10.53
CA LEU A 11 -12.33 0.56 11.90
C LEU A 11 -10.81 0.63 12.15
N ASN A 12 -10.01 0.56 11.08
CA ASN A 12 -8.57 0.39 11.15
C ASN A 12 -7.79 1.67 10.80
N ILE A 13 -8.43 2.62 10.09
CA ILE A 13 -7.74 3.76 9.52
C ILE A 13 -7.11 4.67 10.58
N GLU A 14 -7.74 4.83 11.73
CA GLU A 14 -7.20 5.65 12.82
C GLU A 14 -5.96 5.01 13.44
N ALA A 15 -5.93 3.67 13.56
CA ALA A 15 -4.72 2.95 13.99
C ALA A 15 -3.60 3.13 12.96
N VAL A 16 -3.90 3.00 11.67
CA VAL A 16 -2.92 3.18 10.59
C VAL A 16 -2.36 4.60 10.57
N LYS A 17 -3.19 5.64 10.66
CA LYS A 17 -2.75 7.04 10.73
C LYS A 17 -1.83 7.27 11.94
N GLU A 18 -2.21 6.76 13.10
CA GLU A 18 -1.42 6.91 14.32
C GLU A 18 -0.06 6.20 14.23
N ALA A 19 -0.04 4.98 13.68
CA ALA A 19 1.19 4.24 13.42
C ALA A 19 2.12 5.00 12.46
N LEU A 20 1.58 5.59 11.39
CA LEU A 20 2.34 6.40 10.44
C LEU A 20 2.93 7.66 11.10
N LEU A 21 2.14 8.37 11.92
CA LEU A 21 2.63 9.54 12.67
C LEU A 21 3.79 9.16 13.61
N LYS A 22 3.68 8.02 14.29
CA LYS A 22 4.73 7.49 15.18
C LYS A 22 5.99 7.08 14.39
N LEU A 23 5.84 6.36 13.27
CA LEU A 23 6.95 6.04 12.36
C LEU A 23 7.66 7.30 11.86
N HIS A 24 6.90 8.34 11.54
CA HIS A 24 7.43 9.60 11.05
C HIS A 24 8.19 10.42 12.09
N THR A 25 7.78 10.37 13.36
CA THR A 25 8.51 11.07 14.41
C THR A 25 9.95 10.55 14.52
N ASP A 26 10.16 9.26 14.23
CA ASP A 26 11.46 8.61 14.34
C ASP A 26 12.30 8.61 13.05
N ALA A 27 11.66 8.58 11.87
CA ALA A 27 12.32 8.60 10.56
C ALA A 27 13.20 9.87 10.32
N TYR A 28 12.97 10.95 11.08
CA TYR A 28 13.85 12.12 11.06
C TYR A 28 15.31 11.77 11.38
N ARG A 29 15.56 10.75 12.20
CA ARG A 29 16.90 10.36 12.64
C ARG A 29 17.76 9.76 11.51
N PHE A 30 17.15 9.12 10.52
CA PHE A 30 17.85 8.39 9.46
C PHE A 30 17.83 9.10 8.10
N ARG A 31 17.29 10.33 8.04
CA ARG A 31 17.10 11.13 6.81
C ARG A 31 16.25 10.43 5.74
N ASP A 32 15.38 9.52 6.16
CA ASP A 32 14.46 8.84 5.25
C ASP A 32 13.50 9.84 4.60
N ARG A 33 13.20 9.60 3.32
CA ARG A 33 12.22 10.39 2.58
C ARG A 33 10.91 9.62 2.50
N VAL A 34 9.84 10.24 2.97
CA VAL A 34 8.53 9.59 3.01
C VAL A 34 7.60 10.24 2.00
N GLY A 35 7.02 9.40 1.14
CA GLY A 35 5.87 9.74 0.30
C GLY A 35 4.61 8.99 0.74
N ILE A 36 3.45 9.61 0.51
CA ILE A 36 2.13 9.05 0.81
C ILE A 36 1.26 9.11 -0.43
N VAL A 37 0.78 7.93 -0.83
CA VAL A 37 -0.27 7.72 -1.83
C VAL A 37 -1.46 7.09 -1.12
N VAL A 38 -2.67 7.53 -1.45
CA VAL A 38 -3.90 6.97 -0.90
C VAL A 38 -4.80 6.45 -2.02
N LEU A 39 -5.47 5.34 -1.76
CA LEU A 39 -6.56 4.86 -2.61
C LEU A 39 -7.80 5.73 -2.34
N LYS A 40 -8.44 6.25 -3.39
CA LYS A 40 -9.65 7.07 -3.24
C LYS A 40 -10.55 6.97 -4.48
N GLY A 41 -11.83 6.68 -4.26
CA GLY A 41 -12.80 6.54 -5.34
C GLY A 41 -12.38 5.45 -6.32
N LEU A 42 -12.21 5.81 -7.60
CA LEU A 42 -11.80 4.91 -8.69
C LEU A 42 -10.29 4.95 -9.00
N GLY A 43 -9.49 5.66 -8.20
CA GLY A 43 -8.06 5.80 -8.45
C GLY A 43 -7.22 6.05 -7.21
N ALA A 44 -6.09 6.73 -7.40
CA ALA A 44 -5.16 7.01 -6.31
C ALA A 44 -4.70 8.46 -6.33
N ILE A 45 -4.50 9.03 -5.14
CA ILE A 45 -4.09 10.42 -4.94
C ILE A 45 -2.73 10.44 -4.26
N VAL A 46 -1.83 11.28 -4.77
CA VAL A 46 -0.55 11.57 -4.11
C VAL A 46 -0.79 12.65 -3.07
N VAL A 47 -0.82 12.26 -1.80
CA VAL A 47 -0.96 13.20 -0.68
C VAL A 47 0.36 13.94 -0.46
N GLN A 48 1.47 13.21 -0.61
CA GLN A 48 2.79 13.75 -0.39
C GLN A 48 3.83 13.02 -1.24
N HIS A 49 4.64 13.77 -1.99
CA HIS A 49 5.85 13.23 -2.62
C HIS A 49 6.96 13.04 -1.57
N PRO A 50 7.94 12.14 -1.80
CA PRO A 50 9.01 11.84 -0.85
C PRO A 50 9.72 13.10 -0.32
N ILE A 51 9.54 13.39 0.97
CA ILE A 51 10.20 14.51 1.68
C ILE A 51 10.79 14.02 3.00
N THR A 52 11.82 14.73 3.48
CA THR A 52 12.44 14.48 4.80
C THR A 52 11.71 15.19 5.94
N ASN A 53 11.02 16.31 5.67
CA ASN A 53 10.32 17.08 6.70
C ASN A 53 8.91 16.52 6.95
N LEU A 54 8.77 15.78 8.03
CA LEU A 54 7.58 15.00 8.29
C LEU A 54 6.44 15.78 8.99
N ARG A 55 6.70 17.00 9.48
CA ARG A 55 5.63 17.84 10.09
C ARG A 55 4.54 18.21 9.09
N VAL A 56 4.92 18.44 7.83
CA VAL A 56 3.98 18.76 6.74
C VAL A 56 3.06 17.57 6.44
N VAL A 57 3.54 16.35 6.69
CA VAL A 57 2.81 15.10 6.44
C VAL A 57 1.74 14.87 7.51
N ALA A 58 2.05 15.19 8.76
CA ALA A 58 1.12 15.01 9.88
C ALA A 58 -0.21 15.74 9.66
N ASN A 59 -0.16 17.01 9.26
CA ASN A 59 -1.37 17.80 8.99
C ASN A 59 -2.20 17.24 7.82
N LYS A 60 -1.55 16.61 6.84
CA LYS A 60 -2.24 16.00 5.71
C LYS A 60 -2.93 14.69 6.09
N LEU A 61 -2.32 13.91 6.98
CA LEU A 61 -2.87 12.64 7.48
C LEU A 61 -4.16 12.84 8.28
N VAL A 62 -4.23 13.89 9.11
CA VAL A 62 -5.43 14.21 9.92
C VAL A 62 -6.67 14.41 9.06
N ASN A 63 -6.51 15.01 7.87
CA ASN A 63 -7.62 15.30 6.96
C ASN A 63 -8.04 14.13 6.05
N LEU A 64 -7.39 12.96 6.16
CA LEU A 64 -7.78 11.79 5.37
C LEU A 64 -9.05 11.17 5.95
N HIS A 65 -10.03 10.92 5.09
CA HIS A 65 -11.28 10.27 5.47
C HIS A 65 -11.48 9.04 4.59
N VAL A 66 -12.14 8.04 5.14
CA VAL A 66 -12.52 6.83 4.40
C VAL A 66 -13.53 7.20 3.31
N SER A 67 -13.31 6.73 2.08
CA SER A 67 -14.18 6.95 0.94
C SER A 67 -13.94 5.95 -0.18
N GLY A 68 -15.04 5.47 -0.78
CA GLY A 68 -15.04 4.80 -2.08
C GLY A 68 -14.54 3.36 -2.05
N PHE A 69 -13.96 2.97 -3.18
CA PHE A 69 -13.56 1.61 -3.51
C PHE A 69 -12.06 1.39 -3.28
N THR A 70 -11.55 0.23 -3.69
CA THR A 70 -10.16 -0.22 -3.48
C THR A 70 -9.46 -0.41 -4.85
N PRO A 71 -9.08 0.68 -5.54
CA PRO A 71 -8.30 0.68 -6.78
C PRO A 71 -6.81 0.35 -6.54
N LEU A 72 -6.56 -0.82 -5.96
CA LEU A 72 -5.25 -1.21 -5.44
C LEU A 72 -4.16 -1.20 -6.52
N ALA A 73 -4.44 -1.76 -7.71
CA ALA A 73 -3.52 -1.76 -8.83
C ALA A 73 -3.13 -0.34 -9.27
N THR A 74 -4.10 0.58 -9.34
CA THR A 74 -3.86 1.99 -9.68
C THR A 74 -2.98 2.68 -8.64
N GLY A 75 -3.21 2.41 -7.34
CA GLY A 75 -2.38 2.94 -6.27
C GLY A 75 -0.95 2.40 -6.26
N MET A 76 -0.80 1.09 -6.47
CA MET A 76 0.50 0.43 -6.60
C MET A 76 1.28 1.00 -7.77
N LEU A 77 0.63 1.20 -8.92
CA LEU A 77 1.24 1.79 -10.10
C LEU A 77 1.70 3.23 -9.82
N LYS A 78 0.86 4.05 -9.17
CA LYS A 78 1.22 5.43 -8.81
C LYS A 78 2.39 5.50 -7.83
N ALA A 79 2.40 4.62 -6.82
CA ALA A 79 3.50 4.55 -5.86
C ALA A 79 4.81 4.07 -6.52
N TRP A 80 4.72 3.09 -7.43
CA TRP A 80 5.86 2.63 -8.22
C TRP A 80 6.46 3.74 -9.09
N GLU A 81 5.64 4.54 -9.78
CA GLU A 81 6.11 5.69 -10.58
C GLU A 81 6.93 6.67 -9.73
N ILE A 82 6.44 6.98 -8.53
CA ILE A 82 7.10 7.91 -7.59
C ILE A 82 8.44 7.34 -7.10
N LEU A 83 8.47 6.06 -6.71
CA LEU A 83 9.69 5.41 -6.22
C LEU A 83 10.74 5.25 -7.32
N LYS A 84 10.31 4.94 -8.54
CA LYS A 84 11.18 4.85 -9.72
C LYS A 84 11.82 6.19 -10.04
N GLU A 85 11.04 7.28 -10.00
CA GLU A 85 11.56 8.62 -10.19
C GLU A 85 12.53 9.04 -9.07
N ALA A 86 12.25 8.70 -7.81
CA ALA A 86 13.15 8.96 -6.69
C ALA A 86 14.50 8.23 -6.86
N LYS A 87 14.48 6.95 -7.25
CA LYS A 87 15.68 6.15 -7.55
C LYS A 87 16.45 6.67 -8.76
N LYS A 88 15.75 7.20 -9.77
CA LYS A 88 16.39 7.82 -10.94
C LYS A 88 17.14 9.09 -10.58
N ARG A 89 16.57 9.91 -9.68
CA ARG A 89 17.21 11.16 -9.20
C ARG A 89 18.41 10.90 -8.31
N ASP A 90 18.35 9.84 -7.51
CA ASP A 90 19.41 9.43 -6.60
C ASP A 90 19.53 7.90 -6.60
N PRO A 91 20.50 7.35 -7.35
CA PRO A 91 20.70 5.90 -7.47
C PRO A 91 21.04 5.20 -6.14
N SER A 92 21.48 5.93 -5.11
CA SER A 92 21.72 5.37 -3.77
C SER A 92 20.43 5.11 -2.99
N THR A 93 19.30 5.66 -3.46
CA THR A 93 17.99 5.46 -2.84
C THR A 93 17.63 3.98 -2.81
N VAL A 94 17.27 3.49 -1.61
CA VAL A 94 16.65 2.17 -1.42
C VAL A 94 15.13 2.34 -1.49
N PRO A 95 14.46 1.96 -2.59
CA PRO A 95 13.02 2.18 -2.72
C PRO A 95 12.25 1.12 -1.93
N ILE A 96 11.37 1.56 -1.02
CA ILE A 96 10.50 0.70 -0.23
C ILE A 96 9.04 1.14 -0.42
N MET A 97 8.20 0.23 -0.88
CA MET A 97 6.75 0.40 -0.98
C MET A 97 6.08 -0.32 0.19
N VAL A 98 5.67 0.44 1.20
CA VAL A 98 4.79 -0.07 2.26
C VAL A 98 3.34 0.07 1.82
N ILE A 99 2.61 -1.04 1.71
CA ILE A 99 1.20 -1.11 1.33
C ILE A 99 0.38 -1.46 2.59
N VAL A 100 -0.61 -0.64 2.93
CA VAL A 100 -1.52 -0.88 4.07
C VAL A 100 -2.95 -0.96 3.55
N THR A 101 -3.54 -2.15 3.57
CA THR A 101 -4.86 -2.45 2.98
C THR A 101 -5.46 -3.71 3.59
N ASP A 102 -6.77 -3.88 3.49
CA ASP A 102 -7.44 -5.15 3.77
C ASP A 102 -7.36 -6.15 2.58
N GLY A 103 -6.92 -5.67 1.41
CA GLY A 103 -6.73 -6.42 0.18
C GLY A 103 -7.95 -6.53 -0.72
N SER A 104 -9.04 -5.79 -0.44
CA SER A 104 -10.33 -5.91 -1.13
C SER A 104 -10.35 -5.26 -2.53
N ALA A 105 -9.38 -5.58 -3.39
CA ALA A 105 -9.23 -4.99 -4.72
C ALA A 105 -10.48 -5.23 -5.60
N ASN A 106 -11.13 -4.15 -6.02
CA ASN A 106 -12.41 -4.19 -6.74
C ASN A 106 -12.53 -3.18 -7.89
N VAL A 107 -11.52 -2.32 -8.09
CA VAL A 107 -11.45 -1.41 -9.24
C VAL A 107 -10.24 -1.79 -10.11
N PRO A 108 -10.45 -2.16 -11.38
CA PRO A 108 -9.39 -2.54 -12.29
C PRO A 108 -8.67 -1.31 -12.83
N LEU A 109 -7.54 -1.53 -13.49
CA LEU A 109 -6.87 -0.48 -14.25
C LEU A 109 -7.74 -0.08 -15.45
N LYS A 110 -7.84 1.23 -15.70
CA LYS A 110 -8.48 1.79 -16.90
C LYS A 110 -7.85 1.27 -18.19
N ARG A 111 -6.56 0.93 -18.15
CA ARG A 111 -5.86 0.29 -19.26
C ARG A 111 -5.13 -0.94 -18.74
N SER A 112 -5.42 -2.11 -19.31
CA SER A 112 -4.72 -3.35 -18.94
C SER A 112 -3.22 -3.23 -19.24
N LEU A 113 -2.39 -3.65 -18.30
CA LEU A 113 -0.94 -3.78 -18.54
C LEU A 113 -0.59 -5.02 -19.38
N GLU A 114 -1.46 -6.03 -19.40
CA GLU A 114 -1.23 -7.29 -20.12
C GLU A 114 -1.73 -7.22 -21.56
N THR A 115 -2.97 -6.75 -21.75
CA THR A 115 -3.61 -6.75 -23.09
C THR A 115 -3.60 -5.38 -23.76
N GLY A 116 -3.35 -4.30 -23.02
CA GLY A 116 -3.46 -2.93 -23.52
C GLY A 116 -4.90 -2.42 -23.68
N GLU A 117 -5.90 -3.26 -23.41
CA GLU A 117 -7.34 -2.96 -23.45
C GLU A 117 -7.67 -1.72 -22.61
N VAL A 118 -8.49 -0.82 -23.15
CA VAL A 118 -9.03 0.35 -22.43
C VAL A 118 -10.44 0.03 -21.95
N ARG A 119 -10.69 0.19 -20.65
CA ARG A 119 -11.94 -0.18 -19.97
C ARG A 119 -12.68 1.07 -19.52
N GLN A 120 -13.99 1.09 -19.76
CA GLN A 120 -14.89 2.04 -19.11
C GLN A 120 -15.38 1.38 -17.81
N ILE A 121 -15.11 2.03 -16.68
CA ILE A 121 -15.41 1.46 -15.36
C ILE A 121 -16.62 2.19 -14.80
N GLU A 122 -17.70 1.46 -14.59
CA GLU A 122 -18.93 1.98 -13.99
C GLU A 122 -19.02 1.62 -12.50
N GLU A 123 -19.41 2.58 -11.66
CA GLU A 123 -19.51 2.35 -10.21
C GLU A 123 -20.52 1.26 -9.85
N VAL A 124 -21.63 1.16 -10.58
CA VAL A 124 -22.66 0.14 -10.36
C VAL A 124 -22.07 -1.27 -10.48
N GLN A 125 -21.21 -1.50 -11.48
CA GLN A 125 -20.55 -2.79 -11.71
C GLN A 125 -19.49 -3.11 -10.65
N ILE A 126 -18.86 -2.09 -10.06
CA ILE A 126 -17.99 -2.29 -8.89
C ILE A 126 -18.81 -2.71 -7.67
N ILE A 127 -19.95 -2.07 -7.43
CA ILE A 127 -20.85 -2.38 -6.30
C ILE A 127 -21.37 -3.81 -6.41
N VAL A 128 -21.76 -4.25 -7.61
CA VAL A 128 -22.19 -5.64 -7.86
C VAL A 128 -21.01 -6.62 -8.04
N ARG A 129 -19.77 -6.16 -7.81
CA ARG A 129 -18.53 -6.97 -7.75
C ARG A 129 -18.13 -7.63 -9.07
N GLU A 130 -18.58 -7.11 -10.20
CA GLU A 130 -18.25 -7.66 -11.53
C GLU A 130 -16.74 -7.55 -11.85
N TYR A 131 -16.04 -6.62 -11.20
CA TYR A 131 -14.64 -6.33 -11.50
C TYR A 131 -13.60 -6.97 -10.57
N GLU A 132 -13.99 -7.70 -9.51
CA GLU A 132 -13.04 -8.24 -8.51
C GLU A 132 -11.93 -9.10 -9.14
N ASP A 133 -12.29 -10.00 -10.07
CA ASP A 133 -11.32 -10.89 -10.74
C ASP A 133 -10.35 -10.10 -11.62
N ILE A 134 -10.86 -9.15 -12.40
CA ILE A 134 -10.05 -8.32 -13.31
C ILE A 134 -9.13 -7.39 -12.49
N ALA A 135 -9.65 -6.80 -11.42
CA ALA A 135 -8.88 -5.94 -10.53
C ALA A 135 -7.70 -6.68 -9.91
N VAL A 136 -7.88 -7.94 -9.52
CA VAL A 136 -6.79 -8.74 -8.95
C VAL A 136 -5.79 -9.23 -9.99
N ARG A 137 -6.23 -9.54 -11.20
CA ARG A 137 -5.28 -9.76 -12.32
C ARG A 137 -4.40 -8.52 -12.53
N ASP A 138 -4.99 -7.34 -12.55
CA ASP A 138 -4.22 -6.09 -12.69
C ASP A 138 -3.27 -5.86 -11.50
N VAL A 139 -3.67 -6.19 -10.26
CA VAL A 139 -2.77 -6.18 -9.09
C VAL A 139 -1.57 -7.11 -9.32
N MET A 140 -1.80 -8.34 -9.80
CA MET A 140 -0.72 -9.28 -10.09
C MET A 140 0.23 -8.76 -11.18
N SER A 141 -0.29 -8.14 -12.23
CA SER A 141 0.52 -7.56 -13.29
C SER A 141 1.40 -6.42 -12.76
N VAL A 142 0.85 -5.55 -11.90
CA VAL A 142 1.61 -4.47 -11.24
C VAL A 142 2.65 -5.03 -10.28
N SER A 143 2.35 -6.08 -9.50
CA SER A 143 3.31 -6.74 -8.61
C SER A 143 4.53 -7.28 -9.36
N LYS A 144 4.31 -7.96 -10.50
CA LYS A 144 5.40 -8.45 -11.36
C LYS A 144 6.28 -7.31 -11.87
N MET A 145 5.68 -6.16 -12.21
CA MET A 145 6.40 -4.97 -12.64
C MET A 145 7.23 -4.35 -11.50
N ILE A 146 6.66 -4.26 -10.30
CA ILE A 146 7.35 -3.79 -9.09
C ILE A 146 8.58 -4.65 -8.80
N LYS A 147 8.46 -5.98 -8.87
CA LYS A 147 9.58 -6.91 -8.73
C LYS A 147 10.67 -6.66 -9.76
N ARG A 148 10.29 -6.58 -11.05
CA ARG A 148 11.25 -6.38 -12.15
C ARG A 148 12.08 -5.11 -11.98
N ASP A 149 11.46 -4.04 -11.49
CA ASP A 149 12.13 -2.75 -11.30
C ASP A 149 12.88 -2.64 -9.94
N GLY A 150 12.88 -3.72 -9.15
CA GLY A 150 13.64 -3.84 -7.90
C GLY A 150 13.14 -2.89 -6.81
N ILE A 151 11.83 -2.79 -6.66
CA ILE A 151 11.18 -2.02 -5.59
C ILE A 151 10.84 -2.98 -4.44
N ASN A 152 11.44 -2.77 -3.27
CA ASN A 152 11.15 -3.58 -2.08
C ASN A 152 9.72 -3.33 -1.63
N THR A 153 9.02 -4.37 -1.17
CA THR A 153 7.60 -4.28 -0.82
C THR A 153 7.35 -4.84 0.56
N VAL A 154 6.62 -4.08 1.37
CA VAL A 154 6.15 -4.48 2.70
C VAL A 154 4.62 -4.39 2.70
N VAL A 155 3.95 -5.51 2.92
CA VAL A 155 2.47 -5.54 2.90
C VAL A 155 1.93 -5.71 4.30
N ILE A 156 1.22 -4.69 4.79
CA ILE A 156 0.49 -4.70 6.06
C ILE A 156 -0.98 -4.95 5.76
N ASN A 157 -1.42 -6.19 6.00
CA ASN A 157 -2.81 -6.59 5.86
C ASN A 157 -3.60 -6.28 7.14
N THR A 158 -4.65 -5.47 7.01
CA THR A 158 -5.51 -5.06 8.13
C THR A 158 -6.81 -5.87 8.23
N ASN A 159 -6.98 -6.91 7.40
CA ASN A 159 -8.20 -7.70 7.34
C ASN A 159 -8.27 -8.72 8.49
N PRO A 160 -9.27 -8.64 9.38
CA PRO A 160 -9.45 -9.61 10.48
C PRO A 160 -9.95 -10.98 10.01
N ARG A 161 -10.55 -11.06 8.81
CA ARG A 161 -11.39 -12.19 8.41
C ARG A 161 -10.58 -13.41 7.98
N ILE A 162 -10.99 -14.58 8.47
CA ILE A 162 -10.33 -15.87 8.20
C ILE A 162 -11.17 -16.74 7.27
N PHE A 163 -12.49 -16.58 7.30
CA PHE A 163 -13.44 -17.40 6.55
C PHE A 163 -14.41 -16.54 5.74
N GLY A 164 -15.03 -17.15 4.74
CA GLY A 164 -15.98 -16.49 3.84
C GLY A 164 -15.29 -15.67 2.74
N ARG A 165 -16.09 -15.04 1.88
CA ARG A 165 -15.60 -14.27 0.72
C ARG A 165 -14.71 -13.09 1.14
N GLU A 166 -14.87 -12.57 2.35
CA GLU A 166 -14.04 -11.48 2.89
C GLU A 166 -12.60 -11.92 3.20
N SER A 167 -12.31 -13.23 3.26
CA SER A 167 -10.93 -13.74 3.40
C SER A 167 -10.07 -13.55 2.14
N TYR A 168 -10.70 -13.26 1.00
CA TYR A 168 -10.02 -13.02 -0.28
C TYR A 168 -8.99 -11.91 -0.20
N GLY A 169 -9.26 -10.82 0.53
CA GLY A 169 -8.30 -9.72 0.65
C GLY A 169 -6.95 -10.16 1.23
N ARG A 170 -6.95 -11.11 2.17
CA ARG A 170 -5.71 -11.72 2.70
C ARG A 170 -4.97 -12.53 1.63
N ALA A 171 -5.70 -13.24 0.76
CA ALA A 171 -5.09 -13.96 -0.36
C ALA A 171 -4.45 -12.97 -1.36
N VAL A 172 -5.15 -11.88 -1.68
CA VAL A 172 -4.63 -10.82 -2.56
C VAL A 172 -3.34 -10.21 -1.99
N THR A 173 -3.32 -9.81 -0.71
CA THR A 173 -2.11 -9.25 -0.09
C THR A 173 -0.96 -10.26 -0.02
N GLY A 174 -1.27 -11.53 0.22
CA GLY A 174 -0.28 -12.61 0.16
C GLY A 174 0.32 -12.80 -1.23
N VAL A 175 -0.51 -12.74 -2.28
CA VAL A 175 -0.06 -12.80 -3.67
C VAL A 175 0.81 -11.60 -4.03
N ILE A 176 0.46 -10.38 -3.57
CA ILE A 176 1.29 -9.19 -3.78
C ILE A 176 2.69 -9.44 -3.22
N ALA A 177 2.80 -9.78 -1.93
CA ALA A 177 4.08 -10.00 -1.27
C ALA A 177 4.89 -11.10 -1.96
N SER A 178 4.26 -12.23 -2.30
CA SER A 178 4.94 -13.32 -3.00
C SER A 178 5.47 -12.89 -4.37
N LEU A 179 4.65 -12.22 -5.18
CA LEU A 179 5.05 -11.77 -6.52
C LEU A 179 6.10 -10.66 -6.49
N THR A 180 6.16 -9.86 -5.43
CA THR A 180 7.17 -8.80 -5.25
C THR A 180 8.44 -9.28 -4.55
N ASN A 181 8.51 -10.53 -4.09
CA ASN A 181 9.51 -10.99 -3.11
C ASN A 181 9.55 -10.08 -1.86
N GLY A 182 8.37 -9.60 -1.43
CA GLY A 182 8.21 -8.73 -0.26
C GLY A 182 7.74 -9.50 0.98
N SER A 183 7.58 -8.76 2.07
CA SER A 183 7.02 -9.27 3.33
C SER A 183 5.49 -9.14 3.39
N HIS A 184 4.85 -9.98 4.19
CA HIS A 184 3.40 -9.96 4.41
C HIS A 184 3.06 -10.12 5.89
N HIS A 185 2.51 -9.07 6.47
CA HIS A 185 2.18 -8.98 7.89
C HIS A 185 0.69 -8.82 8.08
N VAL A 186 0.06 -9.73 8.83
CA VAL A 186 -1.38 -9.68 9.10
C VAL A 186 -1.61 -9.11 10.49
N VAL A 187 -2.09 -7.88 10.56
CA VAL A 187 -2.34 -7.15 11.82
C VAL A 187 -3.83 -7.02 12.15
N GLY A 188 -4.72 -7.37 11.22
CA GLY A 188 -6.17 -7.27 11.43
C GLY A 188 -6.74 -8.16 12.54
N ARG A 189 -5.98 -9.13 13.05
CA ARG A 189 -6.45 -10.09 14.08
C ARG A 189 -6.24 -9.61 15.51
N LEU A 190 -5.64 -8.44 15.69
CA LEU A 190 -5.29 -7.92 17.01
C LEU A 190 -6.52 -7.39 17.72
N THR A 191 -6.56 -7.58 19.04
CA THR A 191 -7.76 -7.31 19.84
C THR A 191 -7.90 -5.84 20.23
N THR A 192 -6.80 -5.09 20.25
CA THR A 192 -6.80 -3.67 20.60
C THR A 192 -6.17 -2.81 19.51
N LYS A 193 -6.55 -1.53 19.49
CA LYS A 193 -6.00 -0.52 18.57
C LYS A 193 -4.50 -0.31 18.85
N GLU A 194 -4.13 -0.31 20.13
CA GLU A 194 -2.77 -0.10 20.61
C GLU A 194 -1.83 -1.21 20.13
N GLU A 195 -2.21 -2.48 20.31
CA GLU A 195 -1.45 -3.64 19.80
C GLU A 195 -1.30 -3.56 18.28
N MET A 196 -2.35 -3.17 17.56
CA MET A 196 -2.30 -2.99 16.11
C MET A 196 -1.27 -1.94 15.70
N ILE A 197 -1.26 -0.78 16.38
CA ILE A 197 -0.30 0.28 16.13
C ILE A 197 1.13 -0.21 16.38
N GLU A 198 1.39 -0.81 17.53
CA GLU A 198 2.71 -1.31 17.90
C GLU A 198 3.21 -2.34 16.90
N LYS A 199 2.36 -3.30 16.50
CA LYS A 199 2.74 -4.33 15.55
C LYS A 199 3.02 -3.77 14.16
N ILE A 200 2.22 -2.81 13.67
CA ILE A 200 2.49 -2.13 12.40
C ILE A 200 3.87 -1.47 12.42
N ILE A 201 4.17 -0.73 13.49
CA ILE A 201 5.43 0.00 13.64
C ILE A 201 6.62 -0.98 13.68
N GLU A 202 6.50 -2.03 14.50
CA GLU A 202 7.55 -3.04 14.68
C GLU A 202 7.89 -3.72 13.36
N GLN A 203 6.88 -4.26 12.66
CA GLN A 203 7.09 -5.02 11.42
C GLN A 203 7.69 -4.18 10.30
N ILE A 204 7.20 -2.94 10.12
CA ILE A 204 7.78 -2.03 9.11
C ILE A 204 9.25 -1.74 9.42
N ARG A 205 9.61 -1.50 10.68
CA ARG A 205 11.01 -1.22 11.07
C ARG A 205 11.93 -2.43 10.91
N GLU A 206 11.43 -3.63 11.18
CA GLU A 206 12.18 -4.86 10.98
C GLU A 206 12.50 -5.06 9.49
N ASP A 207 11.50 -4.88 8.63
CA ASP A 207 11.69 -4.98 7.18
C ASP A 207 12.60 -3.88 6.63
N GLU A 208 12.39 -2.63 7.02
CA GLU A 208 13.23 -1.50 6.58
C GLU A 208 14.70 -1.75 6.92
N ARG A 209 15.00 -2.21 8.15
CA ARG A 209 16.37 -2.54 8.57
C ARG A 209 16.94 -3.70 7.77
N SER A 210 16.15 -4.76 7.56
CA SER A 210 16.59 -5.95 6.81
C SER A 210 16.89 -5.60 5.35
N ILE A 211 16.00 -4.85 4.70
CA ILE A 211 16.15 -4.39 3.31
C ILE A 211 17.39 -3.51 3.14
N VAL A 212 17.61 -2.55 4.06
CA VAL A 212 18.79 -1.68 4.01
C VAL A 212 20.07 -2.49 4.22
N TYR A 213 20.06 -3.43 5.15
CA TYR A 213 21.20 -4.30 5.42
C TYR A 213 21.55 -5.20 4.21
N GLU A 214 20.57 -5.85 3.60
CA GLU A 214 20.76 -6.63 2.37
C GLU A 214 21.35 -5.78 1.24
N LYS A 215 20.88 -4.53 1.11
CA LYS A 215 21.37 -3.61 0.10
C LYS A 215 22.83 -3.19 0.32
N MET A 216 23.29 -3.15 1.57
CA MET A 216 24.70 -2.87 1.89
C MET A 216 25.62 -4.06 1.56
N LEU A 217 25.08 -5.28 1.51
CA LEU A 217 25.83 -6.49 1.19
C LEU A 217 25.86 -6.83 -0.32
N SER A 218 24.98 -6.22 -1.12
CA SER A 218 24.85 -6.42 -2.58
C SER A 218 25.68 -5.43 -3.40
#